data_AF-A0AA42YLY3-F1
#
_entry.id   AF-A0AA42YLY3-F1
#
_cell.length_a   1.000
_cell.length_b   1.000
_cell.length_c   1.000
_cell.angle_alpha   90.00
_cell.angle_beta   90.00
_cell.angle_gamma   90.00
#
_symmetry.space_group_name_H-M   'P 1'
#
loop_
_entity.id
_entity.type
_entity.pdbx_description
1 polymer ?
#
loop_
_entity_poly.entity_id
_entity_poly.type
_entity_poly.pdbx_seq_one_letter_code
_entity_poly.pdbx_strand_id
1 'polypeptide(L)'
;MESIKPDSSLPWIVDDLTFPKGTEFRGKYKGYFYYGEVSSGALMMNGKKFLSPSAAAMTITRSSVDGWLFWDCKPPGASSWINIHTLKQIK
;
A
#
# COMPACT_ATOMS: atom_id res chain seq x y z
N MET A 1 17.64 -4.02 -28.87
CA MET A 1 17.63 -3.01 -27.78
C MET A 1 16.45 -3.35 -26.88
N GLU A 2 16.66 -4.20 -25.88
CA GLU A 2 15.67 -4.35 -24.81
C GLU A 2 15.64 -3.05 -24.04
N SER A 3 14.55 -2.29 -24.21
CA SER A 3 14.26 -1.15 -23.36
C SER A 3 14.05 -1.68 -21.95
N ILE A 4 15.10 -1.67 -21.14
CA ILE A 4 15.03 -1.83 -19.70
C ILE A 4 14.24 -0.60 -19.22
N LYS A 5 12.91 -0.74 -19.15
CA LYS A 5 12.07 0.24 -18.46
C LYS A 5 12.64 0.28 -17.04
N PRO A 6 12.98 1.47 -16.49
CA PRO A 6 13.48 1.55 -15.13
C PRO A 6 12.49 0.80 -14.24
N ASP A 7 13.02 -0.09 -13.41
CA ASP A 7 12.37 -1.19 -12.68
C ASP A 7 11.26 -0.72 -11.73
N SER A 8 10.24 -0.13 -12.31
CA SER A 8 9.03 0.38 -11.68
C SER A 8 7.99 -0.73 -11.55
N SER A 9 8.43 -1.99 -11.68
CA SER A 9 7.63 -3.19 -11.52
C SER A 9 7.89 -3.91 -10.20
N LEU A 10 8.77 -3.38 -9.35
CA LEU A 10 9.08 -4.00 -8.07
C LEU A 10 7.83 -4.05 -7.19
N PRO A 11 7.47 -5.24 -6.67
CA PRO A 11 6.43 -5.38 -5.67
C PRO A 11 6.91 -4.76 -4.36
N TRP A 12 5.97 -4.25 -3.56
CA TRP A 12 6.27 -3.76 -2.23
C TRP A 12 6.15 -4.89 -1.23
N ILE A 13 7.23 -5.17 -0.50
CA ILE A 13 7.31 -6.25 0.48
C ILE A 13 7.36 -5.63 1.88
N VAL A 14 6.44 -6.03 2.75
CA VAL A 14 6.35 -5.55 4.14
C VAL A 14 5.96 -6.70 5.05
N ASP A 15 6.74 -6.97 6.11
CA ASP A 15 6.45 -8.01 7.10
C ASP A 15 5.95 -9.32 6.45
N ASP A 16 6.73 -9.83 5.48
CA ASP A 16 6.46 -11.05 4.72
C ASP A 16 5.21 -11.04 3.81
N LEU A 17 4.51 -9.91 3.68
CA LEU A 17 3.46 -9.70 2.69
C LEU A 17 4.04 -9.02 1.44
N THR A 18 3.67 -9.55 0.28
CA THR A 18 4.10 -9.00 -1.02
C THR A 18 2.91 -8.41 -1.74
N PHE A 19 2.97 -7.12 -2.02
CA PHE A 19 1.96 -6.39 -2.78
C PHE A 19 2.49 -6.12 -4.20
N PRO A 20 1.84 -6.67 -5.25
CA PRO A 20 2.28 -6.43 -6.62
C PRO A 20 2.11 -4.95 -7.01
N LYS A 21 2.90 -4.52 -8.01
CA LYS A 21 2.75 -3.20 -8.61
C LYS A 21 1.32 -2.98 -9.10
N GLY A 22 0.80 -1.76 -8.92
CA GLY A 22 -0.57 -1.42 -9.31
C GLY A 22 -1.61 -1.89 -8.30
N THR A 23 -1.19 -2.47 -7.17
CA THR A 23 -2.09 -2.63 -6.02
C THR A 23 -2.47 -1.25 -5.52
N GLU A 24 -3.76 -0.97 -5.54
CA GLU A 24 -4.30 0.26 -4.97
C GLU A 24 -4.45 0.08 -3.46
N PHE A 25 -4.22 1.15 -2.72
CA PHE A 25 -4.38 1.22 -1.28
C PHE A 25 -5.37 2.32 -0.94
N ARG A 26 -6.23 2.06 0.03
CA ARG A 26 -7.22 3.02 0.51
C ARG A 26 -7.29 2.99 2.03
N GLY A 27 -7.13 4.15 2.65
CA GLY A 27 -7.33 4.35 4.08
C GLY A 27 -8.47 5.33 4.32
N LYS A 28 -9.33 5.06 5.31
CA LYS A 28 -10.39 5.98 5.72
C LYS A 28 -10.00 6.66 7.03
N TYR A 29 -9.91 7.98 7.03
CA TYR A 29 -9.61 8.76 8.23
C TYR A 29 -10.47 10.01 8.33
N LYS A 30 -11.12 10.21 9.49
CA LYS A 30 -11.99 11.38 9.77
C LYS A 30 -13.03 11.68 8.66
N GLY A 31 -13.57 10.63 8.03
CA GLY A 31 -14.54 10.75 6.93
C GLY A 31 -13.93 10.96 5.54
N TYR A 32 -12.62 11.16 5.43
CA TYR A 32 -11.90 11.28 4.16
C TYR A 32 -11.29 9.94 3.75
N PHE A 33 -11.28 9.70 2.44
CA PHE A 33 -10.58 8.58 1.85
C PHE A 33 -9.24 9.03 1.30
N TYR A 34 -8.21 8.30 1.67
CA TYR A 34 -6.84 8.51 1.26
C TYR A 34 -6.43 7.34 0.38
N TYR A 35 -5.89 7.64 -0.80
CA TYR A 35 -5.53 6.64 -1.78
C TYR A 35 -4.03 6.63 -2.01
N GLY A 36 -3.47 5.44 -2.21
CA GLY A 36 -2.09 5.22 -2.62
C GLY A 36 -2.00 4.08 -3.62
N GLU A 37 -0.86 3.93 -4.26
CA GLU A 37 -0.59 2.88 -5.23
C GLU A 37 0.78 2.28 -4.96
N VAL A 38 0.93 0.96 -5.13
CA VAL A 38 2.24 0.32 -5.07
C VAL A 38 3.01 0.57 -6.37
N SER A 39 4.13 1.27 -6.24
CA SER A 39 5.06 1.55 -7.34
C SER A 39 6.49 1.66 -6.83
N SER A 40 7.45 1.22 -7.65
CA SER A 40 8.88 1.26 -7.33
C SER A 40 9.23 0.58 -5.99
N GLY A 41 8.57 -0.54 -5.70
CA GLY A 41 8.78 -1.35 -4.49
C GLY A 41 8.28 -0.71 -3.20
N ALA A 42 7.36 0.26 -3.28
CA ALA A 42 6.84 0.97 -2.11
C ALA A 42 5.42 1.49 -2.34
N LEU A 43 4.76 1.90 -1.25
CA LEU A 43 3.49 2.61 -1.32
C LEU A 43 3.75 4.08 -1.68
N MET A 44 3.32 4.47 -2.87
CA MET A 44 3.31 5.85 -3.35
C MET A 44 1.98 6.50 -2.97
N MET A 45 2.04 7.61 -2.24
CA MET A 45 0.85 8.37 -1.85
C MET A 45 1.17 9.87 -1.93
N ASN A 46 0.38 10.63 -2.70
CA ASN A 46 0.59 12.08 -2.89
C ASN A 46 2.05 12.45 -3.25
N GLY A 47 2.71 11.64 -4.10
CA GLY A 47 4.11 11.84 -4.48
C GLY A 47 5.15 11.49 -3.42
N LYS A 48 4.73 10.98 -2.25
CA LYS A 48 5.63 10.47 -1.20
C LYS A 48 5.72 8.95 -1.27
N LYS A 49 6.95 8.44 -1.08
CA LYS A 49 7.26 7.02 -1.00
C LYS A 49 7.22 6.56 0.45
N PHE A 50 6.47 5.51 0.74
CA PHE A 50 6.38 4.88 2.05
C PHE A 50 6.81 3.42 1.98
N LEU A 51 7.80 3.07 2.80
CA LEU A 51 8.31 1.71 2.91
C LEU A 51 7.53 0.87 3.93
N SER A 52 6.67 1.50 4.74
CA SER A 52 5.87 0.82 5.76
C SER A 52 4.45 1.39 5.83
N PRO A 53 3.42 0.55 6.03
CA PRO A 53 2.02 0.97 6.12
C PRO A 53 1.79 1.90 7.31
N SER A 54 2.45 1.66 8.46
CA SER A 54 2.37 2.54 9.62
C SER A 54 2.92 3.94 9.33
N ALA A 55 4.02 4.05 8.58
CA ALA A 55 4.58 5.36 8.19
C ALA A 55 3.61 6.15 7.29
N ALA A 56 2.95 5.45 6.35
CA ALA A 56 1.92 6.06 5.50
C ALA A 56 0.70 6.50 6.31
N ALA A 57 0.21 5.64 7.21
CA ALA A 57 -0.94 5.93 8.06
C ALA A 57 -0.65 7.10 9.02
N MET A 58 0.51 7.12 9.68
CA MET A 58 0.94 8.22 10.55
C MET A 58 1.03 9.55 9.81
N THR A 59 1.36 9.55 8.52
CA THR A 59 1.37 10.77 7.70
C THR A 59 -0.04 11.36 7.53
N ILE A 60 -1.05 10.50 7.47
CA ILE A 60 -2.47 10.89 7.37
C ILE A 60 -3.01 11.27 8.73
N THR A 61 -2.87 10.37 9.71
CA THR A 61 -3.51 10.50 11.03
C THR A 61 -2.78 11.48 11.94
N ARG A 62 -1.50 11.76 11.64
CA ARG A 62 -0.58 12.52 12.51
C ARG A 62 -0.54 11.98 13.94
N SER A 63 -0.72 10.67 14.09
CA SER A 63 -0.77 9.97 15.37
C SER A 63 -0.24 8.55 15.20
N SER A 64 0.30 7.96 16.26
CA SER A 64 0.71 6.55 16.27
C SER A 64 -0.52 5.67 16.09
N VAL A 65 -0.69 5.11 14.90
CA VAL A 65 -1.79 4.23 14.53
C VAL A 65 -1.24 2.94 13.97
N ASP A 66 -2.02 1.87 14.11
CA ASP A 66 -1.71 0.61 13.47
C ASP A 66 -1.99 0.71 11.96
N GLY A 67 -0.92 0.81 11.17
CA GLY A 67 -1.02 0.87 9.72
C GLY A 67 -1.69 -0.35 9.11
N TRP A 68 -1.59 -1.53 9.75
CA TRP A 68 -2.14 -2.76 9.19
C TRP A 68 -3.67 -2.75 9.16
N LEU A 69 -4.30 -2.28 10.22
CA LEU A 69 -5.76 -2.17 10.28
C LEU A 69 -6.29 -0.96 9.49
N PHE A 70 -5.47 0.07 9.34
CA PHE A 70 -5.85 1.31 8.68
C PHE A 70 -6.03 1.17 7.16
N TRP A 71 -5.23 0.32 6.53
CA TRP A 71 -5.15 0.23 5.08
C TRP A 71 -5.94 -0.95 4.53
N ASP A 72 -6.80 -0.65 3.56
CA ASP A 72 -7.30 -1.65 2.62
C ASP A 72 -6.42 -1.67 1.37
N CYS A 73 -6.14 -2.84 0.83
CA CYS A 73 -5.51 -2.99 -0.47
C CYS A 73 -6.48 -3.60 -1.48
N LYS A 74 -6.29 -3.28 -2.75
CA LYS A 74 -7.00 -3.86 -3.87
C LYS A 74 -5.97 -4.25 -4.93
N PRO A 75 -5.59 -5.53 -5.00
CA PRO A 75 -4.67 -6.03 -6.01
C PRO A 75 -5.21 -5.77 -7.42
N PRO A 76 -4.33 -5.61 -8.43
CA PRO A 76 -4.75 -5.49 -9.82
C PRO A 76 -5.50 -6.77 -10.23
N GLY A 77 -6.77 -6.61 -10.63
CA GLY A 77 -7.68 -7.72 -10.96
C GLY A 77 -8.61 -8.16 -9.83
N ALA A 78 -8.42 -7.67 -8.60
CA ALA A 78 -9.38 -7.88 -7.53
C ALA A 78 -10.59 -6.95 -7.68
N SER A 79 -11.79 -7.46 -7.45
CA SER A 79 -13.04 -6.66 -7.51
C SER A 79 -13.33 -5.91 -6.21
N SER A 80 -12.75 -6.35 -5.09
CA SER A 80 -13.05 -5.85 -3.75
C SER A 80 -11.79 -5.38 -3.04
N TRP A 81 -11.97 -4.40 -2.16
CA TRP A 81 -10.94 -3.96 -1.22
C TRP A 81 -10.84 -4.96 -0.08
N ILE A 82 -9.62 -5.36 0.26
CA ILE A 82 -9.30 -6.34 1.30
C ILE A 82 -8.36 -5.69 2.30
N ASN A 83 -8.70 -5.78 3.59
CA ASN A 83 -7.86 -5.22 4.63
C ASN A 83 -6.52 -5.95 4.71
N ILE A 84 -5.40 -5.21 4.78
CA ILE A 84 -4.07 -5.85 4.78
C ILE A 84 -3.79 -6.62 6.07
N HIS A 85 -4.44 -6.25 7.18
CA HIS A 85 -4.37 -7.02 8.42
C HIS A 85 -4.98 -8.42 8.23
N THR A 86 -6.09 -8.54 7.50
CA THR A 86 -6.70 -9.84 7.19
C THR A 86 -5.77 -10.70 6.33
N LEU A 87 -5.10 -10.12 5.33
CA LEU A 87 -4.12 -10.83 4.51
C LEU A 87 -2.96 -11.37 5.37
N LYS A 88 -2.54 -10.62 6.38
CA LYS A 88 -1.48 -11.04 7.31
C LYS A 88 -1.89 -12.25 8.16
N GLN A 89 -3.17 -12.35 8.54
CA GLN A 89 -3.67 -13.42 9.41
C GLN A 89 -3.97 -14.74 8.69
N ILE A 90 -4.09 -14.73 7.36
CA ILE A 90 -4.38 -15.94 6.57
C ILE A 90 -3.08 -16.73 6.27
N LYS A 91 -1.93 -16.26 6.74
CA LYS A 91 -0.62 -16.89 6.53
C LYS A 91 -0.28 -17.95 7.57
#